data_AF-A0A7Y5V064-F1
#
_entry.id   AF-A0A7Y5V064-F1
#
_cell.length_a   1.000
_cell.length_b   1.000
_cell.length_c   1.000
_cell.angle_alpha   90.00
_cell.angle_beta   90.00
_cell.angle_gamma   90.00
#
_symmetry.space_group_name_H-M   'P 1'
#
loop_
_entity.id
_entity.type
_entity.pdbx_description
1 polymer ?
#
loop_
_entity_poly.entity_id
_entity_poly.type
_entity_poly.pdbx_seq_one_letter_code
_entity_poly.pdbx_strand_id
1 'polypeptide(L)'
;MTDTRWTSFDLIFFDCDSTLSAIEGIDELARFKGKEWRVSVLTQKAMDGDLDLREVYGKRLAAIRPTRGQLKAIEHRYFETMVPDTEAVLAALRFLNKHVFIVSGGLADPVRGFGARLGVPPERIRAVDLEYNELAGEWWRYHEPWTQQGQTYFAYDEGPLTLSSGKPQIVGELAGDLPGRRMMIGDGASDLAVKGVVDLFVGFGGVVARPKVRDASDAFVKVNSLAPILPLAVGMRGAARLLGTPHQPVLERGLGLALDSECLTLRPDLQEAFVTEFAPLISGGRE
;
A
#
# COMPACT_ATOMS: atom_id res chain seq x y z
N MET A 1 -20.09 -10.04 27.09
CA MET A 1 -20.13 -10.41 25.67
C MET A 1 -20.37 -9.14 24.90
N THR A 2 -19.33 -8.60 24.26
CA THR A 2 -19.44 -7.43 23.38
C THR A 2 -20.20 -7.83 22.12
N ASP A 3 -21.29 -7.14 21.79
CA ASP A 3 -22.08 -7.32 20.55
C ASP A 3 -21.30 -6.77 19.34
N THR A 4 -20.10 -7.30 19.12
CA THR A 4 -19.24 -6.92 17.99
C THR A 4 -19.79 -7.59 16.74
N ARG A 5 -20.34 -6.80 15.80
CA ARG A 5 -20.81 -7.30 14.51
C ARG A 5 -19.82 -6.96 13.41
N TRP A 6 -19.54 -7.93 12.54
CA TRP A 6 -18.72 -7.68 11.36
C TRP A 6 -19.57 -6.98 10.30
N THR A 7 -19.14 -5.82 9.83
CA THR A 7 -19.85 -5.06 8.80
C THR A 7 -18.90 -4.63 7.68
N SER A 8 -19.46 -4.30 6.52
CA SER A 8 -18.73 -3.86 5.33
C SER A 8 -17.97 -2.54 5.58
N PHE A 9 -16.86 -2.36 4.87
CA PHE A 9 -16.08 -1.12 4.82
C PHE A 9 -16.24 -0.45 3.46
N ASP A 10 -16.28 0.88 3.43
CA ASP A 10 -16.62 1.66 2.24
C ASP A 10 -15.39 2.36 1.65
N LEU A 11 -14.49 2.81 2.53
CA LEU A 11 -13.22 3.42 2.17
C LEU A 11 -12.08 2.46 2.52
N ILE A 12 -11.37 1.98 1.50
CA ILE A 12 -10.26 1.05 1.65
C ILE A 12 -8.97 1.72 1.19
N PHE A 13 -8.03 1.88 2.12
CA PHE A 13 -6.74 2.49 1.93
C PHE A 13 -5.66 1.40 1.89
N PHE A 14 -4.78 1.48 0.91
CA PHE A 14 -3.65 0.57 0.75
C PHE A 14 -2.34 1.33 0.80
N ASP A 15 -1.35 0.79 1.51
CA ASP A 15 0.04 1.11 1.25
C ASP A 15 0.50 0.49 -0.09
N CYS A 16 1.56 1.04 -0.68
CA CYS A 16 2.10 0.54 -1.95
C CYS A 16 3.29 -0.40 -1.75
N ASP A 17 4.38 0.14 -1.21
CA ASP A 17 5.61 -0.62 -0.97
C ASP A 17 5.34 -1.72 0.07
N SER A 18 5.93 -2.89 -0.14
CA SER A 18 5.73 -4.10 0.70
C SER A 18 4.27 -4.54 0.94
N THR A 19 3.29 -3.99 0.20
CA THR A 19 1.84 -4.25 0.38
C THR A 19 1.11 -4.55 -0.92
N LEU A 20 1.01 -3.58 -1.85
CA LEU A 20 0.48 -3.83 -3.21
C LEU A 20 1.55 -4.39 -4.14
N SER A 21 2.81 -4.06 -3.86
CA SER A 21 3.99 -4.58 -4.54
C SER A 21 5.02 -5.09 -3.53
N ALA A 22 5.77 -6.12 -3.90
CA ALA A 22 6.71 -6.80 -2.99
C ALA A 22 8.07 -6.10 -2.83
N ILE A 23 8.26 -4.94 -3.47
CA ILE A 23 9.51 -4.18 -3.43
C ILE A 23 9.33 -2.83 -2.73
N GLU A 24 10.48 -2.24 -2.38
CA GLU A 24 10.60 -0.88 -1.86
C GLU A 24 11.17 0.01 -2.98
N GLY A 25 10.39 0.96 -3.49
CA GLY A 25 10.78 1.75 -4.68
C GLY A 25 12.11 2.50 -4.55
N ILE A 26 12.41 3.05 -3.37
CA ILE A 26 13.66 3.80 -3.13
C ILE A 26 14.87 2.85 -3.07
N ASP A 27 14.70 1.65 -2.53
CA ASP A 27 15.79 0.66 -2.48
C ASP A 27 16.10 0.12 -3.88
N GLU A 28 15.08 -0.10 -4.72
CA GLU A 28 15.32 -0.50 -6.11
C GLU A 28 16.00 0.61 -6.94
N LEU A 29 15.72 1.88 -6.66
CA LEU A 29 16.49 2.98 -7.25
C LEU A 29 17.95 2.98 -6.80
N ALA A 30 18.21 2.64 -5.53
CA ALA A 30 19.56 2.51 -5.01
C ALA A 30 20.31 1.37 -5.72
N ARG A 31 19.64 0.24 -5.98
CA ARG A 31 20.17 -0.89 -6.76
C ARG A 31 20.57 -0.46 -8.16
N PHE A 32 19.68 0.21 -8.90
CA PHE A 32 19.97 0.68 -10.26
C PHE A 32 21.17 1.63 -10.36
N LYS A 33 21.51 2.35 -9.29
CA LYS A 33 22.67 3.25 -9.24
C LYS A 33 23.93 2.59 -8.66
N GLY A 34 23.88 1.32 -8.23
CA GLY A 34 24.96 0.67 -7.50
C GLY A 34 25.25 1.35 -6.15
N LYS A 35 24.25 1.99 -5.55
CA LYS A 35 24.36 2.75 -4.28
C LYS A 35 23.72 2.04 -3.09
N GLU A 36 23.46 0.74 -3.24
CA GLU A 36 22.82 -0.14 -2.25
C GLU A 36 23.46 -0.02 -0.88
N TRP A 37 24.78 -0.12 -0.82
CA TRP A 37 25.53 -0.05 0.44
C TRP A 37 25.31 1.30 1.15
N ARG A 38 25.36 2.41 0.40
CA ARG A 38 25.21 3.76 0.96
C ARG A 38 23.79 4.01 1.47
N VAL A 39 22.78 3.49 0.76
CA VAL A 39 21.38 3.59 1.17
C VAL A 39 21.09 2.68 2.36
N SER A 40 21.59 1.45 2.35
CA SER A 40 21.45 0.51 3.47
C SER A 40 22.05 1.05 4.77
N VAL A 41 23.23 1.67 4.74
CA VAL A 41 23.84 2.33 5.90
C VAL A 41 22.98 3.48 6.43
N LEU A 42 22.38 4.28 5.53
CA LEU A 42 21.47 5.36 5.94
C LEU A 42 20.18 4.81 6.55
N THR A 43 19.62 3.74 5.98
CA THR A 43 18.44 3.04 6.50
C THR A 43 18.71 2.45 7.88
N GLN A 44 19.86 1.80 8.07
CA GLN A 44 20.25 1.21 9.35
C GLN A 44 20.37 2.28 10.45
N LYS A 45 21.06 3.39 10.17
CA LYS A 45 21.15 4.53 11.10
C LYS A 45 19.79 5.13 11.46
N ALA A 46 18.83 5.12 10.53
CA ALA A 46 17.47 5.56 10.81
C ALA A 46 16.74 4.61 11.75
N MET A 47 16.92 3.30 11.54
CA MET A 47 16.30 2.26 12.36
C MET A 47 16.92 2.16 13.76
N ASP A 48 18.21 2.47 13.89
CA ASP A 48 18.93 2.54 15.17
C ASP A 48 18.62 3.82 15.96
N GLY A 49 17.90 4.77 15.35
CA GLY A 49 17.52 6.04 15.99
C GLY A 49 18.58 7.14 15.93
N ASP A 50 19.69 6.90 15.22
CA ASP A 50 20.80 7.86 15.05
C ASP A 50 20.49 9.00 14.07
N LEU A 51 19.45 8.85 13.25
CA LEU A 51 19.01 9.86 12.28
C LEU A 51 17.49 9.95 12.25
N ASP A 52 16.97 11.19 12.16
CA ASP A 52 15.55 11.41 11.88
C ASP A 52 15.17 10.75 10.54
N LEU A 53 14.06 10.01 10.52
CA LEU A 53 13.51 9.36 9.32
C LEU A 53 13.33 10.35 8.16
N ARG A 54 12.96 11.60 8.45
CA ARG A 54 12.88 12.68 7.45
C ARG A 54 14.23 12.98 6.84
N GLU A 55 15.26 13.14 7.67
CA GLU A 55 16.62 13.38 7.18
C GLU A 55 17.15 12.20 6.37
N VAL A 56 16.81 10.96 6.76
CA VAL A 56 17.23 9.76 6.04
C VAL A 56 16.57 9.68 4.68
N TYR A 57 15.27 9.99 4.58
CA TYR A 57 14.56 10.03 3.31
C TYR A 57 15.21 11.02 2.33
N GLY A 58 15.44 12.26 2.78
CA GLY A 58 16.13 13.27 1.98
C GLY A 58 17.57 12.89 1.61
N LYS A 59 18.34 12.32 2.55
CA LYS A 59 19.71 11.85 2.29
C LYS A 59 19.74 10.69 1.29
N ARG A 60 18.77 9.77 1.31
CA ARG A 60 18.64 8.67 0.34
C ARG A 60 18.36 9.22 -1.06
N LEU A 61 17.38 10.10 -1.22
CA LEU A 61 17.05 10.69 -2.51
C LEU A 61 18.18 11.57 -3.07
N ALA A 62 18.78 12.42 -2.23
CA ALA A 62 19.94 13.23 -2.61
C ALA A 62 21.15 12.39 -3.02
N ALA A 63 21.34 11.22 -2.40
CA ALA A 63 22.38 10.27 -2.80
C ALA A 63 22.05 9.60 -4.14
N ILE A 64 20.79 9.24 -4.40
CA ILE A 64 20.37 8.52 -5.61
C ILE A 64 20.34 9.46 -6.83
N ARG A 65 19.74 10.65 -6.69
CA ARG A 65 19.37 11.58 -7.77
C ARG A 65 18.67 10.86 -8.93
N PRO A 66 17.43 10.35 -8.71
CA PRO A 66 16.75 9.52 -9.69
C PRO A 66 16.34 10.31 -10.93
N THR A 67 16.55 9.75 -12.11
CA THR A 67 16.05 10.33 -13.37
C THR A 67 14.62 9.87 -13.65
N ARG A 68 13.86 10.59 -14.50
CA ARG A 68 12.50 10.19 -14.90
C ARG A 68 12.45 8.79 -15.52
N GLY A 69 13.47 8.42 -16.29
CA GLY A 69 13.59 7.07 -16.86
C GLY A 69 13.70 5.98 -15.79
N GLN A 70 14.39 6.27 -14.68
CA GLN A 70 14.47 5.34 -13.55
C GLN A 70 13.16 5.26 -12.78
N LEU A 71 12.41 6.35 -12.64
CA LEU A 71 11.06 6.29 -12.06
C LEU A 71 10.13 5.39 -12.87
N LYS A 72 10.15 5.51 -14.20
CA LYS A 72 9.38 4.61 -15.08
C LYS A 72 9.82 3.15 -14.96
N ALA A 73 11.11 2.90 -14.72
CA ALA A 73 11.59 1.55 -14.43
C ALA A 73 11.03 1.02 -13.10
N ILE A 74 10.92 1.87 -12.05
CA ILE A 74 10.27 1.49 -10.79
C ILE A 74 8.80 1.19 -10.98
N GLU A 75 8.07 1.99 -11.76
CA GLU A 75 6.68 1.72 -12.09
C GLU A 75 6.51 0.32 -12.73
N HIS A 76 7.39 -0.01 -13.69
CA HIS A 76 7.39 -1.34 -14.30
C HIS A 76 7.68 -2.45 -13.28
N ARG A 77 8.65 -2.22 -12.40
CA ARG A 77 9.00 -3.16 -11.33
C ARG A 77 7.86 -3.38 -10.34
N TYR A 78 7.11 -2.34 -9.99
CA TYR A 78 5.93 -2.49 -9.15
C TYR A 78 4.89 -3.42 -9.78
N PHE A 79 4.72 -3.33 -11.10
CA PHE A 79 3.84 -4.24 -11.84
C PHE A 79 4.38 -5.67 -11.89
N GLU A 80 5.66 -5.87 -12.19
CA GLU A 80 6.30 -7.21 -12.24
C GLU A 80 6.27 -7.93 -10.90
N THR A 81 6.35 -7.16 -9.80
CA THR A 81 6.42 -7.68 -8.43
C THR A 81 5.14 -7.42 -7.64
N MET A 82 4.03 -7.23 -8.35
CA MET A 82 2.71 -7.04 -7.75
C MET A 82 2.38 -8.23 -6.84
N VAL A 83 1.85 -7.94 -5.65
CA VAL A 83 1.43 -8.99 -4.72
C VAL A 83 0.31 -9.81 -5.35
N PRO A 84 0.29 -11.15 -5.20
CA PRO A 84 -0.74 -12.00 -5.76
C PRO A 84 -2.15 -11.54 -5.38
N ASP A 85 -3.08 -11.73 -6.32
CA ASP A 85 -4.50 -11.38 -6.18
C ASP A 85 -4.82 -9.87 -6.12
N THR A 86 -3.82 -8.98 -6.16
CA THR A 86 -4.03 -7.51 -6.10
C THR A 86 -5.01 -6.99 -7.14
N GLU A 87 -4.79 -7.29 -8.43
CA GLU A 87 -5.66 -6.80 -9.50
C GLU A 87 -7.10 -7.32 -9.35
N ALA A 88 -7.26 -8.59 -8.99
CA ALA A 88 -8.57 -9.23 -8.82
C ALA A 88 -9.34 -8.64 -7.62
N VAL A 89 -8.65 -8.41 -6.49
CA VAL A 89 -9.23 -7.79 -5.29
C VAL A 89 -9.66 -6.35 -5.58
N LEU A 90 -8.80 -5.53 -6.18
CA LEU A 90 -9.13 -4.14 -6.50
C LEU A 90 -10.25 -4.04 -7.54
N ALA A 91 -10.32 -4.96 -8.51
CA ALA A 91 -11.43 -5.06 -9.43
C ALA A 91 -12.75 -5.40 -8.71
N ALA A 92 -12.75 -6.36 -7.79
CA ALA A 92 -13.92 -6.74 -7.02
C ALA A 92 -14.43 -5.61 -6.10
N LEU A 93 -13.50 -4.89 -5.43
CA LEU A 93 -13.85 -3.73 -4.61
C LEU A 93 -14.52 -2.62 -5.45
N ARG A 94 -13.99 -2.34 -6.65
CA ARG A 94 -14.60 -1.37 -7.58
C ARG A 94 -15.96 -1.84 -8.09
N PHE A 95 -16.11 -3.13 -8.43
CA PHE A 95 -17.40 -3.71 -8.81
C PHE A 95 -18.49 -3.52 -7.73
N LEU A 96 -18.09 -3.54 -6.46
CA LEU A 96 -18.97 -3.29 -5.32
C LEU A 96 -19.15 -1.79 -4.98
N ASN A 97 -18.64 -0.88 -5.82
CA ASN A 97 -18.64 0.57 -5.62
C ASN A 97 -17.93 1.03 -4.35
N LYS A 98 -16.86 0.33 -3.96
CA LYS A 98 -16.01 0.74 -2.84
C LYS A 98 -15.02 1.82 -3.26
N HIS A 99 -14.70 2.72 -2.34
CA HIS A 99 -13.69 3.75 -2.55
C HIS A 99 -12.30 3.19 -2.23
N VAL A 100 -11.52 2.90 -3.26
CA VAL A 100 -10.13 2.45 -3.12
C VAL A 100 -9.18 3.64 -3.19
N PHE A 101 -8.23 3.69 -2.26
CA PHE A 101 -7.19 4.71 -2.13
C PHE A 101 -5.80 4.07 -1.99
N ILE A 102 -4.78 4.77 -2.46
CA ILE A 102 -3.37 4.38 -2.24
C ILE A 102 -2.66 5.51 -1.49
N VAL A 103 -2.04 5.18 -0.36
CA VAL A 103 -1.30 6.12 0.48
C VAL A 103 0.10 5.55 0.74
N SER A 104 1.10 6.08 0.06
CA SER A 104 2.46 5.55 0.08
C SER A 104 3.49 6.59 0.55
N GLY A 105 4.55 6.15 1.22
CA GLY A 105 5.76 6.95 1.43
C GLY A 105 6.73 6.90 0.24
N GLY A 106 6.43 6.08 -0.77
CA GLY A 106 7.17 5.95 -2.01
C GLY A 106 7.00 7.15 -2.95
N LEU A 107 7.66 7.05 -4.10
CA LEU A 107 7.72 8.14 -5.08
C LEU A 107 6.43 8.29 -5.86
N ALA A 108 5.92 9.52 -5.98
CA ALA A 108 4.60 9.77 -6.51
C ALA A 108 4.40 9.33 -7.96
N ASP A 109 5.32 9.63 -8.86
CA ASP A 109 5.21 9.26 -10.28
C ASP A 109 5.04 7.73 -10.48
N PRO A 110 5.94 6.87 -9.96
CA PRO A 110 5.77 5.42 -10.05
C PRO A 110 4.48 4.90 -9.39
N VAL A 111 4.15 5.40 -8.20
CA VAL A 111 2.96 4.96 -7.45
C VAL A 111 1.67 5.34 -8.18
N ARG A 112 1.60 6.56 -8.75
CA ARG A 112 0.45 7.02 -9.55
C ARG A 112 0.31 6.20 -10.84
N GLY A 113 1.40 5.93 -11.55
CA GLY A 113 1.38 5.08 -12.74
C GLY A 113 0.89 3.66 -12.44
N PHE A 114 1.42 3.06 -11.39
CA PHE A 114 1.00 1.74 -10.91
C PHE A 114 -0.47 1.70 -10.48
N GLY A 115 -0.91 2.67 -9.66
CA GLY A 115 -2.29 2.76 -9.20
C GLY A 115 -3.30 3.03 -10.33
N ALA A 116 -2.94 3.86 -11.31
CA ALA A 116 -3.77 4.12 -12.49
C ALA A 116 -3.98 2.84 -13.31
N ARG A 117 -2.96 1.99 -13.44
CA ARG A 117 -3.06 0.69 -14.12
C ARG A 117 -3.98 -0.28 -13.37
N LEU A 118 -3.99 -0.22 -12.04
CA LEU A 118 -4.96 -0.94 -11.19
C LEU A 118 -6.38 -0.31 -11.21
N GLY A 119 -6.51 0.82 -11.92
CA GLY A 119 -7.73 1.60 -12.08
C GLY A 119 -8.20 2.30 -10.81
N VAL A 120 -7.26 2.71 -9.98
CA VAL A 120 -7.46 3.68 -8.90
C VAL A 120 -7.35 5.10 -9.50
N PRO A 121 -8.34 5.98 -9.29
CA PRO A 121 -8.28 7.36 -9.78
C PRO A 121 -7.08 8.12 -9.20
N PRO A 122 -6.35 8.94 -9.99
CA PRO A 122 -5.20 9.71 -9.51
C PRO A 122 -5.51 10.58 -8.28
N GLU A 123 -6.73 11.09 -8.17
CA GLU A 123 -7.18 11.93 -7.06
C GLU A 123 -7.21 11.16 -5.72
N ARG A 124 -7.26 9.83 -5.78
CA ARG A 124 -7.27 8.91 -4.63
C ARG A 124 -5.90 8.30 -4.34
N ILE A 125 -4.86 8.77 -5.01
CA ILE A 125 -3.48 8.35 -4.80
C ILE A 125 -2.71 9.50 -4.16
N ARG A 126 -2.04 9.21 -3.04
CA ARG A 126 -1.13 10.14 -2.37
C ARG A 126 0.20 9.44 -2.11
N ALA A 127 1.27 10.10 -2.52
CA ALA A 127 2.65 9.63 -2.45
C ALA A 127 3.59 10.84 -2.42
N VAL A 128 4.88 10.65 -2.19
CA VAL A 128 5.85 11.74 -2.04
C VAL A 128 6.23 12.31 -3.40
N ASP A 129 5.88 13.58 -3.62
CA ASP A 129 6.19 14.30 -4.86
C ASP A 129 7.68 14.67 -4.93
N LEU A 130 8.27 14.52 -6.13
CA LEU A 130 9.65 14.92 -6.41
C LEU A 130 9.65 16.19 -7.25
N GLU A 131 10.47 17.17 -6.86
CA GLU A 131 10.73 18.36 -7.65
C GLU A 131 11.96 18.16 -8.53
N TYR A 132 11.76 18.34 -9.84
CA TYR A 132 12.83 18.33 -10.82
C TYR A 132 13.18 19.76 -11.22
N ASN A 133 14.48 20.07 -11.29
CA ASN A 133 14.90 21.33 -11.89
C ASN A 133 14.79 21.21 -13.41
N GLU A 134 13.76 21.81 -13.98
CA GLU A 134 13.53 21.86 -15.44
C GLU A 134 14.66 22.60 -16.19
N LEU A 135 15.41 23.46 -15.48
CA LEU A 135 16.58 24.21 -15.96
C LEU A 135 17.92 23.47 -15.72
N ALA A 136 17.92 22.31 -15.05
CA ALA A 136 19.10 21.47 -14.92
C ALA A 136 19.27 20.61 -16.18
N GLY A 137 19.72 21.28 -17.22
CA GLY A 137 20.12 20.79 -18.54
C GLY A 137 20.57 22.01 -19.34
N GLU A 138 21.65 21.90 -20.11
CA GLU A 138 22.11 22.99 -20.98
C GLU A 138 21.13 23.16 -22.17
N TRP A 139 19.94 23.70 -21.91
CA TRP A 139 18.89 23.95 -22.91
C TRP A 139 19.31 24.94 -24.01
N TRP A 140 20.46 25.62 -23.86
CA TRP A 140 21.04 26.54 -24.85
C TRP A 140 22.06 25.90 -25.80
N ARG A 141 22.40 24.61 -25.68
CA ARG A 141 23.31 23.92 -26.61
C ARG A 141 22.55 23.23 -27.74
N TYR A 142 22.09 24.01 -28.72
CA TYR A 142 21.35 23.52 -29.89
C TYR A 142 22.21 22.78 -30.94
N HIS A 143 23.52 22.58 -30.71
CA HIS A 143 24.47 22.07 -31.71
C HIS A 143 25.49 21.02 -31.19
N GLU A 144 25.10 20.09 -30.32
CA GLU A 144 25.98 18.95 -29.98
C GLU A 144 25.22 17.60 -30.03
N PRO A 145 25.53 16.68 -30.99
CA PRO A 145 24.77 15.44 -31.21
C PRO A 145 24.90 14.34 -30.12
N TRP A 146 25.52 14.62 -28.98
CA TRP A 146 25.84 13.61 -27.96
C TRP A 146 25.52 14.02 -26.52
N THR A 147 24.56 14.92 -26.30
CA THR A 147 24.10 15.23 -24.94
C THR A 147 22.96 14.29 -24.53
N GLN A 148 23.28 13.28 -23.71
CA GLN A 148 22.26 12.57 -22.92
C GLN A 148 21.61 13.58 -21.97
N GLN A 149 20.40 14.03 -22.32
CA GLN A 149 19.61 14.93 -21.49
C GLN A 149 19.17 14.21 -20.20
N GLY A 150 19.84 14.50 -19.09
CA GLY A 150 19.45 14.07 -17.75
C GLY A 150 18.96 15.27 -16.94
N GLN A 151 17.64 15.48 -16.89
CA GLN A 151 17.06 16.34 -15.85
C GLN A 151 17.43 15.74 -14.49
N THR A 152 18.17 16.51 -13.69
CA THR A 152 18.73 16.04 -12.42
C THR A 152 17.79 16.43 -11.27
N TYR A 153 17.53 15.49 -10.34
CA TYR A 153 16.79 15.72 -9.09
C TYR A 153 17.24 17.02 -8.40
N PHE A 154 16.27 17.84 -7.98
CA PHE A 154 16.53 19.10 -7.28
C PHE A 154 16.12 19.01 -5.80
N ALA A 155 14.87 18.65 -5.54
CA ALA A 155 14.30 18.52 -4.19
C ALA A 155 13.12 17.54 -4.20
N TYR A 156 12.49 17.31 -3.04
CA TYR A 156 11.20 16.63 -2.92
C TYR A 156 10.26 17.55 -2.12
N ASP A 157 8.95 17.42 -2.32
CA ASP A 157 7.99 18.21 -1.54
C ASP A 157 7.95 17.69 -0.10
N GLU A 158 8.29 18.56 0.86
CA GLU A 158 8.36 18.25 2.27
C GLU A 158 6.93 18.11 2.86
N GLY A 159 6.29 16.98 2.57
CA GLY A 159 4.92 16.68 2.99
C GLY A 159 4.80 15.69 4.17
N PRO A 160 3.60 15.51 4.74
CA PRO A 160 3.33 14.57 5.83
C PRO A 160 3.78 13.13 5.52
N LEU A 161 3.80 12.73 4.25
CA LEU A 161 4.20 11.38 3.83
C LEU A 161 5.69 11.08 4.00
N THR A 162 6.52 12.10 4.23
CA THR A 162 7.95 11.94 4.57
C THR A 162 8.17 11.68 6.06
N LEU A 163 7.10 11.80 6.86
CA LEU A 163 7.05 11.53 8.29
C LEU A 163 6.39 10.18 8.58
N SER A 164 6.89 9.49 9.61
CA SER A 164 6.22 8.29 10.15
C SER A 164 4.82 8.57 10.72
N SER A 165 4.45 9.85 10.93
CA SER A 165 3.19 10.29 11.53
C SER A 165 2.23 11.00 10.56
N GLY A 166 2.51 11.08 9.26
CA GLY A 166 1.66 11.87 8.34
C GLY A 166 0.62 11.09 7.54
N LYS A 167 0.74 9.75 7.42
CA LYS A 167 -0.31 8.91 6.81
C LYS A 167 -1.69 9.12 7.47
N PRO A 168 -1.83 9.28 8.81
CA PRO A 168 -3.13 9.57 9.44
C PRO A 168 -3.81 10.85 8.93
N GLN A 169 -3.03 11.92 8.73
CA GLN A 169 -3.54 13.18 8.19
C GLN A 169 -4.03 12.99 6.75
N ILE A 170 -3.23 12.34 5.90
CA ILE A 170 -3.57 12.10 4.50
C ILE A 170 -4.79 11.20 4.35
N VAL A 171 -4.93 10.16 5.19
CA VAL A 171 -6.14 9.32 5.22
C VAL A 171 -7.37 10.14 5.62
N GLY A 172 -7.23 11.05 6.59
CA GLY A 172 -8.29 12.00 6.96
C GLY A 172 -8.68 12.93 5.80
N GLU A 173 -7.71 13.51 5.11
CA GLU A 173 -7.93 14.40 3.96
C GLU A 173 -8.58 13.67 2.76
N LEU A 174 -8.10 12.47 2.43
CA LEU A 174 -8.64 11.66 1.34
C LEU A 174 -10.04 11.12 1.65
N ALA A 175 -10.30 10.76 2.90
CA ALA A 175 -11.64 10.40 3.34
C ALA A 175 -12.59 11.60 3.24
N GLY A 176 -12.14 12.78 3.65
CA GLY A 176 -12.96 13.99 3.70
C GLY A 176 -14.31 13.73 4.37
N ASP A 177 -15.39 14.15 3.71
CA ASP A 177 -16.77 13.94 4.14
C ASP A 177 -17.41 12.65 3.59
N LEU A 178 -16.63 11.76 2.96
CA LEU A 178 -17.18 10.51 2.44
C LEU A 178 -17.72 9.65 3.59
N PRO A 179 -18.99 9.22 3.51
CA PRO A 179 -19.58 8.40 4.56
C PRO A 179 -19.07 6.96 4.47
N GLY A 180 -19.10 6.27 5.62
CA GLY A 180 -18.84 4.84 5.70
C GLY A 180 -17.59 4.49 6.49
N ARG A 181 -17.41 3.18 6.69
CA ARG A 181 -16.31 2.65 7.52
C ARG A 181 -15.01 2.62 6.73
N ARG A 182 -13.90 2.88 7.43
CA ARG A 182 -12.55 3.02 6.88
C ARG A 182 -11.70 1.82 7.25
N MET A 183 -11.02 1.26 6.26
CA MET A 183 -10.09 0.14 6.41
C MET A 183 -8.73 0.55 5.86
N MET A 184 -7.66 0.32 6.62
CA MET A 184 -6.28 0.55 6.16
C MET A 184 -5.52 -0.76 6.12
N ILE A 185 -4.78 -0.99 5.03
CA ILE A 185 -3.90 -2.15 4.84
C ILE A 185 -2.48 -1.67 4.62
N GLY A 186 -1.52 -2.15 5.42
CA GLY A 186 -0.10 -1.83 5.25
C GLY A 186 0.81 -2.69 6.12
N ASP A 187 2.10 -2.76 5.78
CA ASP A 187 3.10 -3.56 6.52
C ASP A 187 3.87 -2.76 7.58
N GLY A 188 3.93 -1.42 7.42
CA GLY A 188 4.86 -0.54 8.09
C GLY A 188 4.37 0.08 9.40
N ALA A 189 5.32 0.66 10.15
CA ALA A 189 5.00 1.42 11.37
C ALA A 189 4.26 2.74 11.06
N SER A 190 4.53 3.35 9.90
CA SER A 190 3.78 4.51 9.38
C SER A 190 2.30 4.19 9.16
N ASP A 191 2.01 2.97 8.73
CA ASP A 191 0.67 2.48 8.44
C ASP A 191 -0.06 2.17 9.73
N LEU A 192 0.63 1.54 10.67
CA LEU A 192 0.09 1.29 12.01
C LEU A 192 -0.33 2.59 12.72
N ALA A 193 0.35 3.72 12.47
CA ALA A 193 -0.03 5.02 13.03
C ALA A 193 -1.45 5.46 12.59
N VAL A 194 -1.95 4.96 11.45
CA VAL A 194 -3.30 5.23 10.94
C VAL A 194 -4.38 4.55 11.77
N LYS A 195 -4.04 3.54 12.58
CA LYS A 195 -5.02 2.77 13.37
C LYS A 195 -5.98 3.64 14.19
N GLY A 196 -5.53 4.79 14.71
CA GLY A 196 -6.38 5.70 15.47
C GLY A 196 -7.43 6.48 14.67
N VAL A 197 -7.38 6.44 13.33
CA VAL A 197 -8.27 7.20 12.44
C VAL A 197 -9.09 6.33 11.47
N VAL A 198 -8.98 5.00 11.61
CA VAL A 198 -9.74 4.01 10.81
C VAL A 198 -10.49 3.03 11.71
N ASP A 199 -11.51 2.38 11.15
CA ASP A 199 -12.34 1.41 11.86
C ASP A 199 -11.72 0.01 11.93
N LEU A 200 -10.81 -0.31 11.00
CA LEU A 200 -10.05 -1.55 10.98
C LEU A 200 -8.67 -1.32 10.37
N PHE A 201 -7.63 -1.62 11.14
CA PHE A 201 -6.27 -1.67 10.63
C PHE A 201 -5.81 -3.12 10.38
N VAL A 202 -5.42 -3.42 9.15
CA VAL A 202 -4.91 -4.72 8.73
C VAL A 202 -3.42 -4.63 8.46
N GLY A 203 -2.63 -5.28 9.31
CA GLY A 203 -1.20 -5.46 9.08
C GLY A 203 -0.95 -6.48 7.98
N PHE A 204 -0.15 -6.12 6.98
CA PHE A 204 0.20 -7.02 5.88
C PHE A 204 1.63 -7.56 6.05
N GLY A 205 1.75 -8.82 6.47
CA GLY A 205 3.02 -9.53 6.67
C GLY A 205 3.41 -10.45 5.52
N GLY A 206 2.66 -10.46 4.41
CA GLY A 206 2.89 -11.36 3.28
C GLY A 206 4.20 -11.14 2.53
N VAL A 207 4.76 -9.93 2.60
CA VAL A 207 6.08 -9.58 2.04
C VAL A 207 7.11 -9.43 3.16
N VAL A 208 6.85 -8.53 4.11
CA VAL A 208 7.70 -8.31 5.30
C VAL A 208 6.87 -8.38 6.57
N ALA A 209 7.12 -9.41 7.40
CA ALA A 209 6.45 -9.53 8.69
C ALA A 209 7.17 -8.70 9.77
N ARG A 210 6.57 -7.59 10.19
CA ARG A 210 7.10 -6.72 11.25
C ARG A 210 6.45 -7.03 12.60
N PRO A 211 7.20 -7.46 13.64
CA PRO A 211 6.61 -7.85 14.93
C PRO A 211 5.73 -6.77 15.55
N LYS A 212 6.19 -5.51 15.55
CA LYS A 212 5.43 -4.37 16.10
C LYS A 212 4.07 -4.17 15.40
N VAL A 213 4.00 -4.39 14.09
CA VAL A 213 2.77 -4.22 13.31
C VAL A 213 1.85 -5.42 13.53
N ARG A 214 2.40 -6.63 13.53
CA ARG A 214 1.68 -7.86 13.88
C ARG A 214 0.97 -7.73 15.23
N ASP A 215 1.72 -7.39 16.26
CA ASP A 215 1.24 -7.40 17.64
C ASP A 215 0.22 -6.28 17.94
N ALA A 216 0.23 -5.20 17.13
CA ALA A 216 -0.66 -4.05 17.32
C ALA A 216 -1.82 -3.99 16.31
N SER A 217 -1.85 -4.84 15.28
CA SER A 217 -2.89 -4.83 14.25
C SER A 217 -4.23 -5.43 14.72
N ASP A 218 -5.34 -5.04 14.08
CA ASP A 218 -6.65 -5.63 14.37
C ASP A 218 -6.86 -6.95 13.61
N ALA A 219 -6.30 -7.00 12.40
CA ALA A 219 -6.11 -8.20 11.61
C ALA A 219 -4.66 -8.23 11.08
N PHE A 220 -4.07 -9.42 10.95
CA PHE A 220 -2.73 -9.59 10.39
C PHE A 220 -2.73 -10.69 9.34
N VAL A 221 -2.39 -10.33 8.10
CA VAL A 221 -2.23 -11.27 6.98
C VAL A 221 -0.79 -11.78 6.98
N LYS A 222 -0.60 -13.09 7.07
CA LYS A 222 0.72 -13.73 7.10
C LYS A 222 1.16 -14.25 5.72
N VAL A 223 0.22 -14.44 4.81
CA VAL A 223 0.43 -15.02 3.48
C VAL A 223 0.71 -13.95 2.43
N ASN A 224 1.55 -14.28 1.43
CA ASN A 224 1.82 -13.45 0.26
C ASN A 224 0.62 -13.47 -0.73
N SER A 225 -0.50 -12.87 -0.35
CA SER A 225 -1.71 -12.73 -1.17
C SER A 225 -2.62 -11.65 -0.58
N LEU A 226 -3.20 -10.81 -1.43
CA LEU A 226 -4.23 -9.85 -1.02
C LEU A 226 -5.65 -10.43 -0.97
N ALA A 227 -5.87 -11.66 -1.43
CA ALA A 227 -7.19 -12.29 -1.42
C ALA A 227 -7.91 -12.24 -0.05
N PRO A 228 -7.24 -12.44 1.11
CA PRO A 228 -7.92 -12.37 2.42
C PRO A 228 -8.53 -11.00 2.73
N ILE A 229 -8.03 -9.94 2.11
CA ILE A 229 -8.55 -8.57 2.33
C ILE A 229 -9.98 -8.44 1.79
N LEU A 230 -10.32 -9.14 0.71
CA LEU A 230 -11.61 -9.01 0.07
C LEU A 230 -12.79 -9.34 1.00
N PRO A 231 -12.90 -10.53 1.62
CA PRO A 231 -13.99 -10.82 2.54
C PRO A 231 -14.00 -9.92 3.78
N LEU A 232 -12.82 -9.54 4.30
CA LEU A 232 -12.72 -8.60 5.42
C LEU A 232 -13.34 -7.24 5.06
N ALA A 233 -13.04 -6.72 3.88
CA ALA A 233 -13.52 -5.43 3.41
C ALA A 233 -15.02 -5.42 3.09
N VAL A 234 -15.54 -6.47 2.46
CA VAL A 234 -16.90 -6.41 1.87
C VAL A 234 -17.99 -6.94 2.79
N GLY A 235 -17.66 -7.78 3.78
CA GLY A 235 -18.63 -8.46 4.65
C GLY A 235 -19.55 -9.43 3.89
N MET A 236 -20.46 -10.12 4.59
CA MET A 236 -21.30 -11.16 3.98
C MET A 236 -22.18 -10.62 2.84
N ARG A 237 -22.79 -9.44 3.02
CA ARG A 237 -23.64 -8.84 1.97
C ARG A 237 -22.87 -8.52 0.70
N GLY A 238 -21.64 -8.01 0.83
CA GLY A 238 -20.78 -7.74 -0.32
C GLY A 238 -20.32 -9.04 -0.97
N ALA A 239 -19.93 -10.04 -0.16
CA ALA A 239 -19.52 -11.35 -0.64
C ALA A 239 -20.64 -12.05 -1.43
N ALA A 240 -21.88 -12.02 -0.94
CA ALA A 240 -23.05 -12.57 -1.65
C ALA A 240 -23.24 -11.96 -3.05
N ARG A 241 -22.94 -10.67 -3.21
CA ARG A 241 -23.04 -9.97 -4.51
C ARG A 241 -21.93 -10.35 -5.49
N LEU A 242 -20.84 -10.96 -5.03
CA LEU A 242 -19.75 -11.43 -5.88
C LEU A 242 -19.98 -12.86 -6.37
N LEU A 243 -20.87 -13.62 -5.75
CA LEU A 243 -21.24 -14.97 -6.21
C LEU A 243 -21.87 -14.91 -7.61
N GLY A 244 -21.45 -15.82 -8.49
CA GLY A 244 -21.88 -15.86 -9.89
C GLY A 244 -21.24 -14.78 -10.78
N THR A 245 -20.29 -14.00 -10.26
CA THR A 245 -19.54 -12.99 -11.03
C THR A 245 -18.11 -13.48 -11.32
N PRO A 246 -17.36 -12.82 -12.24
CA PRO A 246 -15.94 -13.12 -12.45
C PRO A 246 -15.06 -12.94 -11.19
N HIS A 247 -15.57 -12.31 -10.14
CA HIS A 247 -14.86 -12.08 -8.87
C HIS A 247 -15.08 -13.19 -7.82
N GLN A 248 -15.94 -14.18 -8.10
CA GLN A 248 -16.16 -15.31 -7.19
C GLN A 248 -14.87 -16.08 -6.84
N PRO A 249 -13.96 -16.42 -7.79
CA PRO A 249 -12.77 -17.20 -7.46
C PRO A 249 -11.83 -16.50 -6.45
N VAL A 250 -11.67 -15.18 -6.56
CA VAL A 250 -10.85 -14.42 -5.61
C VAL A 250 -11.52 -14.30 -4.24
N LEU A 251 -12.86 -14.23 -4.20
CA LEU A 251 -13.62 -14.26 -2.94
C LEU A 251 -13.45 -15.60 -2.23
N GLU A 252 -13.63 -16.73 -2.93
CA GLU A 252 -13.49 -18.07 -2.35
C GLU A 252 -12.08 -18.32 -1.81
N ARG A 253 -11.06 -17.96 -2.60
CA ARG A 253 -9.66 -17.98 -2.17
C ARG A 253 -9.45 -17.11 -0.92
N GLY A 254 -10.01 -15.89 -0.93
CA GLY A 254 -9.92 -14.96 0.19
C GLY A 254 -10.55 -15.50 1.47
N LEU A 255 -11.73 -16.12 1.37
CA LEU A 255 -12.43 -16.74 2.51
C LEU A 255 -11.63 -17.92 3.07
N GLY A 256 -11.11 -18.78 2.20
CA GLY A 256 -10.27 -19.90 2.63
C GLY A 256 -9.06 -19.45 3.43
N LEU A 257 -8.36 -18.41 2.95
CA LEU A 257 -7.19 -17.86 3.64
C LEU A 257 -7.55 -17.04 4.88
N ALA A 258 -8.71 -16.37 4.92
CA ALA A 258 -9.13 -15.59 6.08
C ALA A 258 -9.60 -16.47 7.25
N LEU A 259 -10.06 -17.69 6.97
CA LEU A 259 -10.48 -18.67 7.98
C LEU A 259 -9.34 -19.55 8.50
N ASP A 260 -8.21 -19.58 7.78
CA ASP A 260 -7.00 -20.28 8.19
C ASP A 260 -6.14 -19.41 9.12
N SER A 261 -5.99 -19.81 10.38
CA SER A 261 -5.19 -19.09 11.38
C SER A 261 -3.71 -18.99 11.05
N GLU A 262 -3.19 -19.88 10.19
CA GLU A 262 -1.81 -19.81 9.69
C GLU A 262 -1.65 -18.74 8.60
N CYS A 263 -2.73 -18.38 7.92
CA CYS A 263 -2.75 -17.36 6.87
C CYS A 263 -3.18 -15.98 7.38
N LEU A 264 -4.09 -15.92 8.36
CA LEU A 264 -4.63 -14.67 8.89
C LEU A 264 -4.97 -14.78 10.38
N THR A 265 -4.61 -13.77 11.16
CA THR A 265 -5.03 -13.66 12.56
C THR A 265 -5.85 -12.41 12.79
N LEU A 266 -6.99 -12.56 13.46
CA LEU A 266 -7.83 -11.46 13.93
C LEU A 266 -7.71 -11.34 15.44
N ARG A 267 -7.98 -10.15 16.00
CA ARG A 267 -8.24 -10.04 17.43
C ARG A 267 -9.40 -10.97 17.82
N PRO A 268 -9.42 -11.56 19.03
CA PRO A 268 -10.40 -12.57 19.39
C PRO A 268 -11.87 -12.13 19.22
N ASP A 269 -12.20 -10.90 19.59
CA ASP A 269 -13.53 -10.31 19.45
C ASP A 269 -13.96 -10.17 17.97
N LEU A 270 -13.00 -9.79 17.13
CA LEU A 270 -13.17 -9.64 15.69
C LEU A 270 -13.26 -10.99 14.97
N GLN A 271 -12.53 -11.99 15.45
CA GLN A 271 -12.55 -13.34 14.90
C GLN A 271 -13.92 -13.99 15.09
N GLU A 272 -14.50 -13.90 16.29
CA GLU A 272 -15.84 -14.42 16.58
C GLU A 272 -16.91 -13.73 15.71
N ALA A 273 -16.82 -12.40 15.59
CA ALA A 273 -17.70 -11.60 14.76
C ALA A 273 -17.61 -11.98 13.27
N PHE A 274 -16.39 -12.15 12.74
CA PHE A 274 -16.16 -12.53 11.35
C PHE A 274 -16.70 -13.93 11.05
N VAL A 275 -16.39 -14.91 11.89
CA VAL A 275 -16.86 -16.30 11.68
C VAL A 275 -18.39 -16.37 11.74
N THR A 276 -19.02 -15.63 12.64
CA THR A 276 -20.47 -15.61 12.77
C THR A 276 -21.15 -14.95 11.55
N GLU A 277 -20.60 -13.84 11.06
CA GLU A 277 -21.10 -13.15 9.86
C GLU A 277 -21.02 -14.03 8.60
N PHE A 278 -19.95 -14.81 8.44
CA PHE A 278 -19.72 -15.65 7.27
C PHE A 278 -20.21 -17.11 7.42
N ALA A 279 -20.75 -17.50 8.57
CA ALA A 279 -21.28 -18.83 8.81
C ALA A 279 -22.23 -19.36 7.71
N PRO A 280 -23.18 -18.55 7.16
CA PRO A 280 -24.08 -19.02 6.10
C PRO A 280 -23.37 -19.43 4.81
N LEU A 281 -22.31 -18.71 4.43
CA LEU A 281 -21.48 -19.02 3.26
C LEU A 281 -20.63 -20.28 3.50
N ILE A 282 -20.13 -20.46 4.72
CA ILE A 282 -19.30 -21.61 5.11
C ILE A 282 -20.14 -22.90 5.17
N SER A 283 -21.38 -22.82 5.66
CA SER A 283 -22.29 -23.97 5.76
C SER A 283 -22.92 -24.36 4.42
N GLY A 284 -23.13 -23.42 3.50
CA GLY A 284 -23.80 -23.66 2.21
C GLY A 284 -22.92 -24.32 1.14
N GLY A 285 -21.62 -24.49 1.37
CA GLY A 285 -20.67 -25.12 0.43
C GLY A 285 -20.46 -26.64 0.65
N ARG A 286 -21.30 -27.30 1.46
CA ARG A 286 -21.21 -28.74 1.76
C ARG A 286 -22.45 -29.55 1.34
N GLU A 287 -23.15 -29.14 0.28
CA GLU A 287 -24.19 -29.96 -0.37
C GLU A 287 -23.84 -30.27 -1.82
#